data_AF-A0A514JMC5-F1
#
_entry.id   AF-A0A514JMC5-F1
#
_cell.length_a   1.000
_cell.length_b   1.000
_cell.length_c   1.000
_cell.angle_alpha   90.00
_cell.angle_beta   90.00
_cell.angle_gamma   90.00
#
_symmetry.space_group_name_H-M   'P 1'
#
loop_
_entity.id
_entity.type
_entity.pdbx_description
1 polymer ?
#
loop_
_entity_poly.entity_id
_entity_poly.type
_entity_poly.pdbx_seq_one_letter_code
_entity_poly.pdbx_strand_id
1 'polypeptide(L)'
;MDTSTPTGDQELRAQVRDAVAQLLGTAPEDIPDDANLILLGLGSLEVMRLSSRWRRGGFPVDFDSLLSDPTVAGFSRALADARTRAAAPGGAA
;
A
#
# COMPACT_ATOMS: atom_id res chain seq x y z
N MET A 1 21.28 -7.59 19.23
CA MET A 1 20.77 -7.33 17.87
C MET A 1 19.35 -6.84 18.04
N ASP A 2 19.13 -5.53 17.97
CA ASP A 2 17.81 -4.94 18.14
C ASP A 2 17.09 -4.98 16.78
N THR A 3 16.41 -6.10 16.50
CA THR A 3 15.79 -6.39 15.20
C THR A 3 14.27 -6.24 15.30
N SER A 4 13.77 -5.03 15.51
CA SER A 4 12.32 -4.83 15.73
C SER A 4 11.57 -4.16 14.57
N THR A 5 12.09 -4.10 13.34
CA THR A 5 11.39 -3.42 12.22
C THR A 5 11.36 -4.09 10.82
N PRO A 6 12.12 -5.15 10.46
CA PRO A 6 12.04 -5.68 9.09
C PRO A 6 10.71 -6.40 8.76
N THR A 7 10.02 -6.97 9.74
CA THR A 7 8.80 -7.77 9.49
C THR A 7 7.60 -6.93 9.04
N GLY A 8 7.43 -5.74 9.60
CA GLY A 8 6.25 -4.89 9.32
C GLY A 8 6.22 -4.38 7.88
N ASP A 9 7.36 -4.00 7.32
CA ASP A 9 7.44 -3.54 5.93
C ASP A 9 7.17 -4.69 4.95
N GLN A 10 7.77 -5.86 5.18
CA GLN A 10 7.57 -7.06 4.38
C GLN A 10 6.08 -7.50 4.38
N GLU A 11 5.41 -7.41 5.53
CA GLU A 11 3.99 -7.77 5.65
C GLU A 11 3.06 -6.76 4.96
N LEU A 12 3.40 -5.46 4.96
CA LEU A 12 2.67 -4.47 4.18
C LEU A 12 2.88 -4.67 2.68
N ARG A 13 4.10 -4.99 2.25
CA ARG A 13 4.38 -5.35 0.84
C ARG A 13 3.58 -6.57 0.40
N ALA A 14 3.53 -7.62 1.22
CA ALA A 14 2.72 -8.80 0.94
C ALA A 14 1.22 -8.45 0.82
N GLN A 15 0.68 -7.64 1.74
CA GLN A 15 -0.71 -7.18 1.67
C GLN A 15 -1.01 -6.34 0.43
N VAL A 16 -0.09 -5.45 0.04
CA VAL A 16 -0.23 -4.65 -1.18
C VAL A 16 -0.22 -5.57 -2.40
N ARG A 17 0.77 -6.46 -2.48
CA ARG A 17 0.93 -7.40 -3.58
C ARG A 17 -0.30 -8.29 -3.75
N ASP A 18 -0.82 -8.87 -2.67
CA ASP A 18 -2.03 -9.69 -2.70
C ASP A 18 -3.24 -8.89 -3.19
N ALA A 19 -3.38 -7.65 -2.73
CA ALA A 19 -4.48 -6.78 -3.14
C ALA A 19 -4.41 -6.40 -4.61
N VAL A 20 -3.21 -6.14 -5.14
CA VAL A 20 -2.99 -5.81 -6.56
C VAL A 20 -3.14 -7.06 -7.43
N ALA A 21 -2.58 -8.20 -7.03
CA ALA A 21 -2.67 -9.48 -7.73
C ALA A 21 -4.13 -9.91 -7.95
N GLN A 22 -4.98 -9.76 -6.92
CA GLN A 22 -6.42 -10.02 -7.02
C GLN A 22 -7.13 -9.13 -8.05
N LEU A 23 -6.68 -7.89 -8.23
CA LEU A 23 -7.26 -6.95 -9.19
C LEU A 23 -6.75 -7.17 -10.61
N LEU A 24 -5.49 -7.58 -10.76
CA LEU A 24 -4.87 -7.88 -12.05
C LEU A 24 -5.15 -9.31 -12.53
N GLY A 25 -5.63 -10.19 -11.65
CA GLY A 25 -5.86 -11.60 -11.97
C GLY A 25 -4.56 -12.39 -12.20
N THR A 26 -3.49 -12.01 -11.52
CA THR A 26 -2.15 -12.64 -11.61
C THR A 26 -1.71 -13.21 -10.26
N ALA A 27 -0.61 -13.95 -10.23
CA ALA A 27 -0.04 -14.43 -8.98
C ALA A 27 0.72 -13.30 -8.25
N PRO A 28 0.64 -13.19 -6.91
CA PRO A 28 1.42 -12.23 -6.13
C PRO A 28 2.92 -12.24 -6.47
N GLU A 29 3.50 -13.43 -6.59
CA GLU A 29 4.92 -13.65 -6.92
C GLU A 29 5.35 -13.09 -8.28
N ASP A 30 4.41 -12.88 -9.22
CA ASP A 30 4.68 -12.32 -10.54
C ASP A 30 4.75 -10.79 -10.54
N ILE A 31 4.49 -10.13 -9.40
CA ILE A 31 4.52 -8.67 -9.25
C ILE A 31 5.82 -8.25 -8.54
N PRO A 32 6.78 -7.64 -9.29
CA PRO A 32 8.00 -7.10 -8.71
C PRO A 32 7.71 -5.92 -7.77
N ASP A 33 8.55 -5.74 -6.76
CA ASP A 33 8.37 -4.70 -5.74
C ASP A 33 8.44 -3.27 -6.32
N ASP A 34 9.26 -3.09 -7.35
CA ASP A 34 9.61 -1.84 -8.01
C ASP A 34 8.88 -1.61 -9.34
N ALA A 35 8.06 -2.57 -9.78
CA ALA A 35 7.29 -2.45 -10.99
C ALA A 35 6.20 -1.38 -10.85
N ASN A 36 6.04 -0.56 -11.89
CA ASN A 36 4.95 0.41 -11.95
C ASN A 36 3.62 -0.32 -12.19
N LEU A 37 2.79 -0.37 -11.15
CA LEU A 37 1.53 -1.10 -11.12
C LEU A 37 0.53 -0.55 -12.15
N ILE A 38 0.56 0.75 -12.45
CA ILE A 38 -0.29 1.35 -13.49
C ILE A 38 0.10 0.79 -14.87
N LEU A 39 1.39 0.67 -15.13
CA LEU A 39 1.89 0.06 -16.38
C LEU A 39 1.59 -1.44 -16.45
N LEU A 40 1.46 -2.11 -15.30
CA LEU A 40 1.01 -3.50 -15.20
C LEU A 40 -0.51 -3.67 -15.36
N GLY A 41 -1.27 -2.58 -15.51
CA GLY A 41 -2.71 -2.61 -15.76
C GLY A 41 -3.58 -2.24 -14.55
N LEU A 42 -2.99 -1.78 -13.44
CA LEU A 42 -3.77 -1.27 -12.31
C LEU A 42 -4.35 0.11 -12.67
N GLY A 43 -5.64 0.16 -13.00
CA GLY A 43 -6.31 1.40 -13.39
C GLY A 43 -6.59 2.34 -12.22
N SER A 44 -6.93 3.60 -12.52
CA SER A 44 -7.25 4.61 -11.52
C SER A 44 -8.45 4.22 -10.63
N LEU A 45 -9.44 3.54 -11.20
CA LEU A 45 -10.62 3.08 -10.46
C LEU A 45 -10.24 2.04 -9.41
N GLU A 46 -9.33 1.13 -9.76
CA GLU A 46 -8.77 0.11 -8.90
C GLU A 46 -8.00 0.75 -7.74
N VAL A 47 -7.16 1.75 -8.02
CA VAL A 47 -6.45 2.53 -6.98
C VAL A 47 -7.42 3.28 -6.05
N MET A 48 -8.51 3.85 -6.60
CA MET A 48 -9.56 4.48 -5.77
C MET A 48 -10.27 3.47 -4.87
N ARG A 49 -10.51 2.24 -5.36
CA ARG A 49 -11.11 1.15 -4.56
C ARG A 49 -10.14 0.68 -3.47
N LEU A 50 -8.86 0.54 -3.79
CA LEU A 50 -7.81 0.14 -2.85
C LEU A 50 -7.65 1.16 -1.73
N SER A 51 -7.49 2.45 -2.06
CA SER A 51 -7.42 3.52 -1.05
C SER A 51 -8.64 3.53 -0.13
N SER A 52 -9.85 3.40 -0.69
CA SER A 52 -11.09 3.33 0.10
C SER A 52 -11.16 2.08 0.99
N ARG A 53 -10.63 0.94 0.54
CA ARG A 53 -10.54 -0.29 1.34
C ARG A 53 -9.57 -0.12 2.51
N TRP A 54 -8.37 0.39 2.26
CA TRP A 54 -7.35 0.57 3.27
C TRP A 54 -7.72 1.63 4.31
N ARG A 55 -8.35 2.74 3.89
CA ARG A 55 -8.92 3.75 4.81
C ARG A 55 -9.88 3.12 5.82
N ARG A 56 -10.79 2.26 5.36
CA ARG A 56 -11.72 1.53 6.24
C ARG A 56 -11.02 0.49 7.11
N GLY A 57 -9.88 -0.02 6.67
CA GLY A 57 -9.02 -0.95 7.41
C GLY A 57 -8.05 -0.31 8.40
N GLY A 58 -8.17 1.01 8.67
CA GLY A 58 -7.31 1.71 9.63
C GLY A 58 -6.04 2.33 9.04
N PHE A 59 -5.90 2.33 7.70
CA PHE A 59 -4.81 3.01 6.99
C PHE A 59 -5.38 4.22 6.24
N PRO A 60 -5.35 5.45 6.81
CA PRO A 60 -5.87 6.65 6.17
C PRO A 60 -4.96 7.13 5.02
N VAL A 61 -4.82 6.30 3.98
CA VAL A 61 -4.01 6.54 2.79
C VAL A 61 -4.87 7.15 1.69
N ASP A 62 -4.32 8.13 0.99
CA ASP A 62 -5.02 8.86 -0.07
C ASP A 62 -4.59 8.41 -1.46
N PHE A 63 -5.47 8.60 -2.44
CA PHE A 63 -5.20 8.28 -3.84
C PHE A 63 -3.92 8.97 -4.36
N ASP A 64 -3.73 10.24 -4.02
CA ASP A 64 -2.56 11.03 -4.42
C ASP A 64 -1.25 10.46 -3.86
N SER A 65 -1.27 10.00 -2.60
CA SER A 65 -0.12 9.33 -1.97
C SER A 65 0.24 8.03 -2.68
N LEU A 66 -0.75 7.27 -3.16
CA LEU A 66 -0.52 6.05 -3.93
C LEU A 66 0.05 6.38 -5.31
N LEU A 67 -0.56 7.33 -6.04
CA LEU A 67 -0.11 7.68 -7.39
C LEU A 67 1.29 8.31 -7.44
N SER A 68 1.77 8.89 -6.35
CA SER A 68 3.11 9.48 -6.27
C SER A 68 4.22 8.45 -6.48
N ASP A 69 4.00 7.19 -6.07
CA ASP A 69 4.95 6.09 -6.22
C ASP A 69 4.14 4.79 -6.44
N PRO A 70 3.71 4.52 -7.68
CA PRO A 70 2.76 3.45 -7.99
C PRO A 70 3.45 2.09 -8.09
N THR A 71 4.27 1.76 -7.10
CA THR A 71 4.98 0.49 -6.96
C THR A 71 4.48 -0.23 -5.71
N VAL A 72 4.79 -1.52 -5.55
CA VAL A 72 4.44 -2.25 -4.32
C VAL A 72 5.17 -1.63 -3.12
N ALA A 73 6.46 -1.27 -3.30
CA ALA A 73 7.25 -0.59 -2.29
C ALA A 73 6.72 0.81 -1.96
N GLY A 74 6.27 1.56 -2.97
CA GLY A 74 5.69 2.89 -2.79
C GLY A 74 4.36 2.84 -2.03
N PHE A 75 3.48 1.92 -2.41
CA PHE A 75 2.22 1.69 -1.71
C PHE A 75 2.44 1.23 -0.27
N SER A 76 3.35 0.27 -0.02
CA SER A 76 3.62 -0.19 1.35
C SER A 76 4.13 0.94 2.24
N ARG A 77 5.01 1.82 1.71
CA ARG A 77 5.47 3.03 2.39
C ARG A 77 4.31 3.98 2.70
N ALA A 78 3.44 4.24 1.73
CA ALA A 78 2.27 5.10 1.93
C ALA A 78 1.33 4.57 3.03
N LEU A 79 1.14 3.25 3.11
CA LEU A 79 0.37 2.61 4.19
C LEU A 79 1.07 2.75 5.55
N ALA A 80 2.37 2.51 5.62
CA ALA A 80 3.15 2.65 6.85
C ALA A 80 3.11 4.09 7.38
N ASP A 81 3.27 5.07 6.50
CA ASP A 81 3.20 6.49 6.82
C ASP A 81 1.80 6.87 7.30
N ALA A 82 0.74 6.39 6.62
CA ALA A 82 -0.64 6.62 7.01
C ALA A 82 -0.95 6.03 8.40
N ARG A 83 -0.48 4.81 8.69
CA ARG A 83 -0.63 4.18 10.00
C ARG A 83 0.07 4.97 11.10
N THR A 84 1.28 5.46 10.82
CA THR A 84 2.06 6.27 11.77
C THR A 84 1.35 7.58 12.07
N ARG A 85 0.82 8.27 11.05
CA ARG A 85 0.01 9.49 11.24
C ARG A 85 -1.26 9.23 12.04
N ALA A 86 -1.93 8.09 11.82
CA ALA A 86 -3.14 7.72 12.57
C ALA A 86 -2.86 7.37 14.03
N ALA A 87 -1.70 6.77 14.33
CA ALA A 87 -1.29 6.39 15.68
C ALA A 87 -0.76 7.56 16.51
N ALA A 88 -0.41 8.68 15.88
CA ALA A 88 0.04 9.87 16.60
C ALA A 88 -1.12 10.44 17.44
N PRO A 89 -0.96 10.57 18.78
CA PRO A 89 -2.00 11.13 19.64
C PRO A 89 -2.09 12.64 19.37
N GLY A 90 -3.00 13.04 18.47
CA GLY A 90 -3.20 14.47 18.15
C GLY A 90 -3.95 14.80 16.85
N GLY A 91 -4.69 13.87 16.26
CA GLY A 91 -5.46 14.15 15.04
C GLY A 91 -6.78 14.85 15.29
N ALA A 92 -6.74 16.20 15.26
CA ALA A 92 -7.82 17.19 15.33
C ALA A 92 -8.29 17.63 16.73
N ALA A 93 -7.76 18.79 17.13
CA ALA A 93 -8.49 19.81 17.88
C ALA A 93 -9.55 20.47 16.98
#